data_AF-A0A7V8WE39-F1
#
_entry.id   AF-A0A7V8WE39-F1
#
_cell.length_a   1.000
_cell.length_b   1.000
_cell.length_c   1.000
_cell.angle_alpha   90.00
_cell.angle_beta   90.00
_cell.angle_gamma   90.00
#
_symmetry.space_group_name_H-M   'P 1'
#
loop_
_entity.id
_entity.type
_entity.pdbx_description
1 polymer ?
#
loop_
_entity_poly.entity_id
_entity_poly.type
_entity_poly.pdbx_seq_one_letter_code
_entity_poly.pdbx_strand_id
1 'polypeptide(L)'
;MAERATFDLATRVRSTAGAPLGEVFSFLSGLYFRGKMAYATAFASVPDQAGPVAGTGVFVITPNAGLRSPDTLVTRAALRRFAEVDVSADNPAYRRPLERSAKTLANDIGAECPVVLLGSIASAKYVDVLLGIFHDRLMFPQEFVGRGDMSRGGLMLRCAAAGEPLT
;
A
#
# COMPACT_ATOMS: atom_id res chain seq x y z
N MET A 1 9.49 16.16 -8.38
CA MET A 1 9.24 16.11 -9.84
C MET A 1 9.65 17.45 -10.43
N ALA A 2 10.46 17.45 -11.49
CA ALA A 2 10.80 18.67 -12.20
C ALA A 2 9.55 19.30 -12.80
N GLU A 3 9.39 20.63 -12.68
CA GLU A 3 8.17 21.33 -13.11
C GLU A 3 7.91 21.24 -14.62
N ARG A 4 8.95 20.92 -15.40
CA ARG A 4 8.92 20.87 -16.87
C ARG A 4 8.88 19.46 -17.45
N ALA A 5 8.75 18.42 -16.63
CA ALA A 5 8.69 17.04 -17.13
C ALA A 5 7.39 16.81 -17.94
N THR A 6 7.50 16.33 -19.18
CA THR A 6 6.38 16.22 -20.13
C THR A 6 5.86 14.80 -20.35
N PHE A 7 6.45 13.78 -19.72
CA PHE A 7 5.94 12.41 -19.81
C PHE A 7 4.52 12.29 -19.25
N ASP A 8 3.75 11.35 -19.77
CA ASP A 8 2.31 11.21 -19.52
C ASP A 8 1.90 11.31 -18.04
N LEU A 9 2.51 10.50 -17.17
CA LEU A 9 2.21 10.50 -15.75
C LEU A 9 2.43 11.88 -15.08
N ALA A 10 3.49 12.62 -15.47
CA ALA A 10 3.71 13.95 -14.93
C ALA A 10 2.62 14.94 -15.36
N THR A 11 2.12 14.80 -16.59
CA THR A 11 1.02 15.61 -17.12
C THR A 11 -0.30 15.29 -16.41
N ARG A 12 -0.64 14.00 -16.25
CA ARG A 12 -1.85 13.56 -15.53
C ARG A 12 -1.86 13.99 -14.08
N VAL A 13 -0.76 13.83 -13.34
CA VAL A 13 -0.67 14.25 -11.93
C VAL A 13 -0.86 15.77 -11.77
N ARG A 14 -0.46 16.59 -12.74
CA ARG A 14 -0.66 18.04 -12.71
C ARG A 14 -2.06 18.47 -13.12
N SER A 15 -2.80 17.65 -13.85
CA SER A 15 -4.18 17.95 -14.23
C SER A 15 -5.14 17.70 -13.06
N THR A 16 -6.37 18.16 -13.20
CA THR A 16 -7.45 17.88 -12.26
C THR A 16 -7.91 16.42 -12.30
N ALA A 17 -7.64 15.69 -13.39
CA ALA A 17 -7.96 14.27 -13.52
C ALA A 17 -7.08 13.39 -12.61
N GLY A 18 -5.83 13.78 -12.37
CA GLY A 18 -4.89 13.01 -11.56
C GLY A 18 -4.43 11.71 -12.23
N ALA A 19 -3.71 10.89 -11.45
CA ALA A 19 -3.25 9.57 -11.87
C ALA A 19 -3.42 8.54 -10.73
N PRO A 20 -3.54 7.24 -11.04
CA PRO A 20 -3.66 6.20 -10.03
C PRO A 20 -2.51 6.22 -9.01
N LEU A 21 -2.84 6.11 -7.73
CA LEU A 21 -1.90 6.07 -6.62
C LEU A 21 -0.81 5.01 -6.81
N GLY A 22 -1.20 3.81 -7.25
CA GLY A 22 -0.29 2.70 -7.50
C GLY A 22 0.73 3.01 -8.61
N GLU A 23 0.31 3.72 -9.65
CA GLU A 23 1.19 4.15 -10.75
C GLU A 23 2.17 5.23 -10.27
N VAL A 24 1.67 6.24 -9.54
CA VAL A 24 2.49 7.31 -8.98
C VAL A 24 3.55 6.75 -8.03
N PHE A 25 3.17 5.83 -7.13
CA PHE A 25 4.12 5.26 -6.17
C PHE A 25 5.09 4.29 -6.84
N SER A 26 4.67 3.59 -7.89
CA SER A 26 5.55 2.77 -8.75
C SER A 26 6.60 3.61 -9.50
N PHE A 27 6.26 4.86 -9.83
CA PHE A 27 7.20 5.81 -10.40
C PHE A 27 8.19 6.34 -9.35
N LEU A 28 7.70 6.73 -8.16
CA LEU A 28 8.52 7.34 -7.10
C LEU A 28 9.46 6.34 -6.40
N SER A 29 8.99 5.10 -6.17
CA SER A 29 9.68 4.11 -5.34
C SER A 29 10.33 2.98 -6.15
N GLY A 30 10.32 3.10 -7.48
CA GLY A 30 10.99 2.20 -8.40
C GLY A 30 10.62 0.73 -8.20
N LEU A 31 11.63 -0.15 -8.26
CA LEU A 31 11.46 -1.59 -8.26
C LEU A 31 10.76 -2.13 -7.00
N TYR A 32 10.99 -1.51 -5.85
CA TYR A 32 10.43 -2.01 -4.59
C TYR A 32 8.90 -1.94 -4.59
N PHE A 33 8.33 -0.79 -4.94
CA PHE A 33 6.88 -0.64 -4.97
C PHE A 33 6.25 -1.37 -6.16
N ARG A 34 6.92 -1.40 -7.32
CA ARG A 34 6.47 -2.21 -8.46
C ARG A 34 6.35 -3.69 -8.10
N GLY A 35 7.32 -4.23 -7.36
CA GLY A 35 7.25 -5.60 -6.85
C GLY A 35 6.04 -5.83 -5.94
N LYS A 36 5.79 -4.91 -4.98
CA LYS A 36 4.60 -4.99 -4.12
C LYS A 36 3.31 -5.02 -4.92
N MET A 37 3.17 -4.13 -5.91
CA MET A 37 1.97 -4.07 -6.74
C MET A 37 1.78 -5.34 -7.56
N ALA A 38 2.84 -5.82 -8.23
CA ALA A 38 2.77 -7.04 -9.02
C ALA A 38 2.38 -8.25 -8.16
N TYR A 39 3.01 -8.40 -6.99
CA TYR A 39 2.70 -9.48 -6.06
C TYR A 39 1.29 -9.38 -5.49
N ALA A 40 0.90 -8.20 -4.98
CA ALA A 40 -0.43 -8.01 -4.40
C ALA A 40 -1.53 -8.26 -5.43
N THR A 41 -1.38 -7.76 -6.67
CA THR A 41 -2.36 -8.01 -7.73
C THR A 41 -2.42 -9.49 -8.13
N ALA A 42 -1.31 -10.23 -8.09
CA ALA A 42 -1.28 -11.64 -8.46
C ALA A 42 -1.91 -12.56 -7.41
N PHE A 43 -1.79 -12.22 -6.13
CA PHE A 43 -2.14 -13.13 -5.03
C PHE A 43 -3.22 -12.62 -4.08
N ALA A 44 -3.71 -11.38 -4.22
CA ALA A 44 -4.83 -10.91 -3.43
C ALA A 44 -6.07 -11.77 -3.73
N SER A 45 -6.66 -12.30 -2.67
CA SER A 45 -7.91 -13.03 -2.71
C SER A 45 -8.85 -12.39 -1.71
N VAL A 46 -9.98 -11.91 -2.21
CA VAL A 46 -11.01 -11.26 -1.41
C VAL A 46 -12.07 -12.31 -1.07
N PRO A 47 -12.48 -12.45 0.20
CA PRO A 47 -13.57 -13.35 0.56
C PRO A 47 -14.86 -13.04 -0.21
N ASP A 48 -15.64 -14.07 -0.57
CA ASP A 48 -16.89 -13.91 -1.34
C ASP A 48 -17.91 -12.97 -0.69
N GLN A 49 -17.89 -12.89 0.64
CA GLN A 49 -18.80 -12.04 1.43
C GLN A 49 -18.20 -10.69 1.80
N ALA A 50 -17.08 -10.30 1.17
CA ALA A 50 -16.41 -9.09 1.58
C ALA A 50 -17.21 -7.82 1.27
N GLY A 51 -17.12 -6.85 2.18
CA GLY A 51 -17.77 -5.55 2.01
C GLY A 51 -17.17 -4.72 0.86
N PRO A 52 -17.84 -3.62 0.47
CA PRO A 52 -17.47 -2.81 -0.68
C PRO A 52 -16.09 -2.14 -0.57
N VAL A 53 -15.52 -1.99 0.65
CA VAL A 53 -14.18 -1.43 0.83
C VAL A 53 -13.10 -2.46 0.52
N ALA A 54 -13.38 -3.76 0.65
CA ALA A 54 -12.42 -4.82 0.37
C ALA A 54 -11.95 -4.79 -1.10
N GLY A 55 -12.84 -4.42 -2.04
CA GLY A 55 -12.49 -4.16 -3.44
C GLY A 55 -11.69 -5.29 -4.09
N THR A 56 -10.46 -5.00 -4.51
CA THR A 56 -9.53 -5.97 -5.12
C THR A 56 -8.63 -6.67 -4.10
N GLY A 57 -8.77 -6.37 -2.80
CA GLY A 57 -7.90 -6.87 -1.74
C GLY A 57 -6.55 -6.17 -1.64
N VAL A 58 -6.28 -5.18 -2.51
CA VAL A 58 -5.00 -4.46 -2.56
C VAL A 58 -5.16 -3.04 -2.02
N PHE A 59 -4.33 -2.69 -1.04
CA PHE A 59 -4.36 -1.38 -0.38
C PHE A 59 -2.98 -0.75 -0.26
N VAL A 60 -2.93 0.56 -0.46
CA VAL A 60 -1.76 1.40 -0.24
C VAL A 60 -1.97 2.23 1.02
N ILE A 61 -1.00 2.18 1.94
CA ILE A 61 -0.98 3.04 3.12
C ILE A 61 -0.55 4.45 2.68
N THR A 62 -1.39 5.45 2.96
CA THR A 62 -1.12 6.86 2.64
C THR A 62 -0.79 7.69 3.89
N PRO A 63 -0.02 8.78 3.78
CA PRO A 63 0.38 9.59 4.94
C PRO A 63 -0.77 10.28 5.67
N ASN A 64 -1.91 10.54 5.02
CA ASN A 64 -2.99 11.34 5.63
C ASN A 64 -4.42 10.84 5.32
N ALA A 65 -4.56 9.75 4.56
CA ALA A 65 -5.87 9.27 4.11
C ALA A 65 -6.11 7.79 4.41
N GLY A 66 -5.22 7.13 5.16
CA GLY A 66 -5.32 5.72 5.54
C GLY A 66 -5.04 4.75 4.38
N LEU A 67 -5.69 3.60 4.41
CA LEU A 67 -5.68 2.59 3.35
C LEU A 67 -6.52 3.08 2.16
N ARG A 68 -5.94 3.02 0.97
CA ARG A 68 -6.58 3.42 -0.29
C ARG A 68 -6.34 2.39 -1.37
N SER A 69 -7.33 2.22 -2.26
CA SER A 69 -7.14 1.43 -3.48
C SER A 69 -5.99 2.02 -4.31
N PRO A 70 -5.16 1.18 -4.96
CA PRO A 70 -4.14 1.64 -5.90
C PRO A 70 -4.73 2.46 -7.06
N ASP A 71 -6.02 2.31 -7.37
CA ASP A 71 -6.72 3.05 -8.42
C ASP A 71 -7.17 4.45 -7.99
N THR A 72 -7.00 4.80 -6.71
CA THR A 72 -7.33 6.13 -6.20
C THR A 72 -6.57 7.19 -6.97
N LEU A 73 -7.29 8.06 -7.68
CA LEU A 73 -6.69 9.15 -8.46
C LEU A 73 -6.11 10.21 -7.52
N VAL A 74 -4.83 10.51 -7.70
CA VAL A 74 -4.12 11.54 -6.94
C VAL A 74 -3.56 12.63 -7.86
N THR A 75 -3.65 13.87 -7.37
CA THR A 75 -3.16 15.06 -8.06
C THR A 75 -1.92 15.61 -7.37
N ARG A 76 -1.25 16.59 -8.00
CA ARG A 76 -0.13 17.34 -7.41
C ARG A 76 -0.49 17.91 -6.04
N ALA A 77 -1.72 18.39 -5.86
CA ALA A 77 -2.19 18.91 -4.58
C ALA A 77 -2.28 17.81 -3.51
N ALA A 78 -2.76 16.62 -3.87
CA ALA A 78 -2.78 15.48 -2.95
C ALA A 78 -1.36 15.05 -2.55
N LEU A 79 -0.43 14.98 -3.51
CA LEU A 79 0.97 14.62 -3.24
C LEU A 79 1.68 15.65 -2.35
N ARG A 80 1.36 16.94 -2.48
CA ARG A 80 1.86 17.97 -1.56
C ARG A 80 1.37 17.74 -0.13
N ARG A 81 0.06 17.49 0.04
CA ARG A 81 -0.52 17.15 1.35
C ARG A 81 0.05 15.86 1.94
N PHE A 82 0.46 14.90 1.09
CA PHE A 82 1.16 13.71 1.58
C PHE A 82 2.53 14.04 2.15
N ALA A 83 3.27 14.96 1.52
CA ALA A 83 4.60 15.38 1.96
C ALA A 83 4.58 16.23 3.24
N GLU A 84 3.45 16.86 3.57
CA GLU A 84 3.25 17.68 4.77
C GLU A 84 3.03 16.86 6.05
N VAL A 85 2.68 15.57 5.92
CA VAL A 85 2.35 14.73 7.07
C VAL A 85 3.49 13.79 7.40
N ASP A 86 4.03 13.94 8.61
CA ASP A 86 5.00 13.00 9.15
C ASP A 86 4.37 11.62 9.39
N VAL A 87 5.00 10.59 8.84
CA VAL A 87 4.52 9.20 8.94
C VAL A 87 5.09 8.60 10.23
N SER A 88 4.40 8.83 11.32
CA SER A 88 4.76 8.36 12.67
C SER A 88 3.53 7.87 13.42
N ALA A 89 3.66 6.78 14.18
CA ALA A 89 2.57 6.26 15.02
C ALA A 89 2.09 7.26 16.08
N ASP A 90 2.91 8.24 16.44
CA ASP A 90 2.56 9.29 17.40
C ASP A 90 1.85 10.48 16.76
N ASN A 91 1.87 10.58 15.42
CA ASN A 91 1.21 11.65 14.69
C ASN A 91 -0.28 11.34 14.46
N PRO A 92 -1.23 12.04 15.11
CA PRO A 92 -2.66 11.76 14.96
C PRO A 92 -3.18 12.02 13.54
N ALA A 93 -2.55 12.93 12.78
CA ALA A 93 -2.93 13.23 11.40
C ALA A 93 -2.65 12.06 10.45
N TYR A 94 -1.68 11.20 10.78
CA TYR A 94 -1.39 9.96 10.08
C TYR A 94 -2.16 8.77 10.68
N ARG A 95 -2.09 8.61 12.01
CA ARG A 95 -2.61 7.45 12.71
C ARG A 95 -4.12 7.31 12.61
N ARG A 96 -4.88 8.38 12.84
CA ARG A 96 -6.36 8.31 12.86
C ARG A 96 -6.96 7.86 11.52
N PRO A 97 -6.52 8.40 10.36
CA PRO A 97 -6.97 7.88 9.07
C PRO A 97 -6.62 6.41 8.85
N LEU A 98 -5.40 5.99 9.21
CA LEU A 98 -4.97 4.60 9.07
C LEU A 98 -5.85 3.66 9.90
N GLU A 99 -5.98 3.91 11.20
CA GLU A 99 -6.80 3.09 12.10
C GLU A 99 -8.25 2.99 11.63
N ARG A 100 -8.85 4.11 11.19
CA ARG A 100 -10.22 4.14 10.71
C ARG A 100 -10.41 3.21 9.51
N SER A 101 -9.57 3.40 8.50
CA SER A 101 -9.64 2.59 7.28
C SER A 101 -9.30 1.12 7.51
N ALA A 102 -8.35 0.81 8.39
CA ALA A 102 -7.99 -0.56 8.76
C ALA A 102 -9.11 -1.25 9.55
N LYS A 103 -9.79 -0.55 10.46
CA LYS A 103 -10.97 -1.08 11.17
C LYS A 103 -12.14 -1.35 10.22
N THR A 104 -12.39 -0.44 9.27
CA THR A 104 -13.39 -0.69 8.22
C THR A 104 -13.03 -1.92 7.41
N LEU A 105 -11.76 -2.03 6.97
CA LEU A 105 -11.31 -3.21 6.23
C LEU A 105 -11.44 -4.50 7.05
N ALA A 106 -11.05 -4.48 8.33
CA ALA A 106 -11.14 -5.63 9.22
C ALA A 106 -12.57 -6.15 9.39
N ASN A 107 -13.57 -5.26 9.36
CA ASN A 107 -14.98 -5.64 9.36
C ASN A 107 -15.38 -6.21 7.99
N ASP A 108 -14.97 -5.57 6.90
CA ASP A 108 -15.34 -5.96 5.54
C ASP A 108 -14.79 -7.34 5.14
N ILE A 109 -13.62 -7.75 5.62
CA ILE A 109 -13.00 -9.05 5.28
C ILE A 109 -13.38 -10.18 6.24
N GLY A 110 -14.19 -9.91 7.28
CA GLY A 110 -14.56 -10.89 8.29
C GLY A 110 -13.44 -11.24 9.28
N ALA A 111 -13.71 -12.21 10.17
CA ALA A 111 -12.84 -12.53 11.31
C ALA A 111 -11.66 -13.46 10.99
N GLU A 112 -11.65 -14.12 9.84
CA GLU A 112 -10.68 -15.18 9.50
C GLU A 112 -9.71 -14.78 8.37
N CYS A 113 -10.00 -13.71 7.63
CA CYS A 113 -9.21 -13.33 6.45
C CYS A 113 -7.83 -12.77 6.86
N PRO A 114 -6.71 -13.40 6.42
CA PRO A 114 -5.37 -12.88 6.65
C PRO A 114 -5.10 -11.60 5.85
N VAL A 115 -4.26 -10.73 6.40
CA VAL A 115 -3.81 -9.48 5.77
C VAL A 115 -2.29 -9.49 5.70
N VAL A 116 -1.73 -9.41 4.50
CA VAL A 116 -0.27 -9.46 4.29
C VAL A 116 0.31 -8.03 4.16
N LEU A 117 1.24 -7.65 5.04
CA LEU A 117 1.96 -6.38 4.93
C LEU A 117 3.25 -6.54 4.11
N LEU A 118 3.23 -6.06 2.86
CA LEU A 118 4.37 -6.17 1.94
C LEU A 118 5.44 -5.07 2.09
N GLY A 119 5.25 -4.11 3.00
CA GLY A 119 6.03 -2.87 3.02
C GLY A 119 6.46 -2.40 4.39
N SER A 120 7.75 -2.03 4.52
CA SER A 120 8.31 -1.34 5.70
C SER A 120 8.05 -2.04 7.04
N ILE A 121 8.07 -3.38 7.01
CA ILE A 121 7.78 -4.29 8.15
C ILE A 121 8.73 -4.13 9.35
N ALA A 122 9.87 -3.48 9.16
CA ALA A 122 10.84 -3.24 10.25
C ALA A 122 10.52 -1.97 11.06
N SER A 123 9.50 -1.20 10.69
CA SER A 123 9.16 0.05 11.34
C SER A 123 7.84 -0.05 12.10
N ALA A 124 7.90 0.30 13.39
CA ALA A 124 6.76 0.42 14.31
C ALA A 124 5.61 1.28 13.74
N LYS A 125 5.92 2.27 12.88
CA LYS A 125 4.93 3.23 12.35
C LYS A 125 3.74 2.60 11.63
N TYR A 126 3.93 1.43 11.03
CA TYR A 126 2.85 0.66 10.40
C TYR A 126 2.47 -0.54 11.25
N VAL A 127 3.48 -1.28 11.70
CA VAL A 127 3.32 -2.59 12.33
C VAL A 127 2.49 -2.48 13.61
N ASP A 128 2.82 -1.55 14.50
CA ASP A 128 2.13 -1.43 15.79
C ASP A 128 0.65 -1.05 15.61
N VAL A 129 0.37 -0.14 14.68
CA VAL A 129 -1.00 0.32 14.38
C VAL A 129 -1.84 -0.81 13.80
N LEU A 130 -1.27 -1.57 12.86
CA LEU A 130 -1.98 -2.63 12.16
C LEU A 130 -2.12 -3.90 13.01
N LEU A 131 -1.11 -4.27 13.81
CA LEU A 131 -1.19 -5.40 14.74
C LEU A 131 -2.30 -5.19 15.77
N GLY A 132 -2.47 -3.97 16.27
CA GLY A 132 -3.55 -3.64 17.20
C GLY A 132 -4.97 -3.75 16.63
N ILE A 133 -5.12 -3.98 15.32
CA ILE A 133 -6.42 -4.10 14.63
C ILE A 133 -6.62 -5.50 14.03
N PHE A 134 -5.60 -6.01 13.33
CA PHE A 134 -5.68 -7.29 12.64
C PHE A 134 -5.22 -8.47 13.51
N HIS A 135 -4.48 -8.22 14.60
CA HIS A 135 -3.96 -9.24 15.51
C HIS A 135 -3.19 -10.33 14.74
N ASP A 136 -3.47 -11.60 15.05
CA ASP A 136 -2.81 -12.77 14.45
C ASP A 136 -3.07 -12.92 12.94
N ARG A 137 -3.97 -12.11 12.37
CA ARG A 137 -4.23 -12.08 10.92
C ARG A 137 -3.24 -11.23 10.16
N LEU A 138 -2.45 -10.39 10.83
CA LEU A 138 -1.43 -9.58 10.15
C LEU A 138 -0.18 -10.42 9.89
N MET A 139 0.02 -10.78 8.62
CA MET A 139 1.11 -11.64 8.17
C MET A 139 2.24 -10.83 7.54
N PHE A 140 3.46 -11.34 7.66
CA PHE A 140 4.67 -10.79 7.06
C PHE A 140 5.43 -11.90 6.34
N PRO A 141 5.85 -11.71 5.08
CA PRO A 141 6.65 -12.70 4.37
C PRO A 141 7.97 -12.99 5.09
N GLN A 142 8.24 -14.26 5.41
CA GLN A 142 9.47 -14.64 6.10
C GLN A 142 10.71 -14.36 5.26
N GLU A 143 10.60 -14.45 3.94
CA GLU A 143 11.68 -14.23 3.01
C GLU A 143 12.15 -12.77 2.98
N PHE A 144 11.45 -11.85 3.63
CA PHE A 144 11.88 -10.46 3.75
C PHE A 144 12.98 -10.25 4.79
N VAL A 145 13.17 -11.20 5.71
CA VAL A 145 14.21 -11.11 6.75
C VAL A 145 15.59 -11.05 6.09
N GLY A 146 16.41 -10.09 6.53
CA GLY A 146 17.76 -9.88 5.98
C GLY A 146 17.82 -9.29 4.57
N ARG A 147 16.68 -8.85 3.99
CA ARG A 147 16.64 -8.28 2.63
C ARG A 147 16.39 -6.78 2.61
N GLY A 148 17.19 -6.07 1.82
CA GLY A 148 16.93 -4.68 1.46
C GLY A 148 15.74 -4.50 0.50
N ASP A 149 15.23 -3.28 0.39
CA ASP A 149 14.04 -2.91 -0.40
C ASP A 149 14.06 -3.43 -1.84
N MET A 150 15.14 -3.19 -2.57
CA MET A 150 15.24 -3.61 -3.97
C MET A 150 15.30 -5.13 -4.13
N SER A 151 15.95 -5.84 -3.19
CA SER A 151 16.00 -7.31 -3.17
C SER A 151 14.60 -7.89 -2.97
N ARG A 152 13.82 -7.31 -2.05
CA ARG A 152 12.41 -7.67 -1.83
C ARG A 152 11.55 -7.38 -3.06
N GLY A 153 11.75 -6.22 -3.69
CA GLY A 153 11.08 -5.85 -4.95
C GLY A 153 11.29 -6.89 -6.06
N GLY A 154 12.54 -7.27 -6.30
CA GLY A 154 12.87 -8.29 -7.29
C GLY A 154 12.34 -9.68 -6.94
N LEU A 155 12.34 -10.06 -5.65
CA LEU A 155 11.75 -11.32 -5.19
C LEU A 155 10.25 -11.37 -5.50
N MET A 156 9.50 -10.34 -5.10
CA MET A 156 8.06 -10.24 -5.35
C MET A 156 7.71 -10.32 -6.84
N LEU A 157 8.51 -9.71 -7.71
CA LEU A 157 8.32 -9.81 -9.16
C LEU A 157 8.51 -11.23 -9.69
N ARG A 158 9.51 -11.97 -9.18
CA ARG A 158 9.74 -13.37 -9.58
C ARG A 158 8.62 -14.27 -9.10
N CYS A 159 8.17 -14.10 -7.85
CA CYS A 159 7.01 -14.81 -7.30
C CYS A 159 5.76 -14.59 -8.16
N ALA A 160 5.44 -13.33 -8.49
CA ALA A 160 4.31 -13.00 -9.34
C ALA A 160 4.42 -13.61 -10.75
N ALA A 161 5.63 -13.62 -11.33
CA ALA A 161 5.86 -14.23 -12.64
C ALA A 161 5.77 -15.77 -12.61
N ALA A 162 6.16 -16.40 -11.49
CA ALA A 162 6.10 -17.85 -11.30
C ALA A 162 4.72 -18.36 -10.85
N GLY A 163 3.86 -17.48 -10.32
CA GLY A 163 2.59 -17.87 -9.69
C GLY A 163 2.79 -18.53 -8.31
N GLU A 164 3.94 -18.31 -7.67
CA GLU A 164 4.30 -18.91 -6.38
C GLU A 164 4.31 -17.82 -5.29
N PRO A 165 3.38 -17.84 -4.32
CA PRO A 165 3.32 -16.84 -3.27
C PRO A 165 4.48 -17.01 -2.26
N LEU A 166 4.81 -15.91 -1.59
CA LEU A 166 5.69 -15.89 -0.43
C LEU A 166 5.04 -16.58 0.77
N THR A 167 5.87 -17.04 1.72
CA THR A 167 5.43 -17.77 2.93
C THR A 167 5.39 -16.91 4.18
#